data_AF-A0AAW5YZ32-F1
#
_entry.id   AF-A0AAW5YZ32-F1
#
_cell.length_a   1.000
_cell.length_b   1.000
_cell.length_c   1.000
_cell.angle_alpha   90.00
_cell.angle_beta   90.00
_cell.angle_gamma   90.00
#
_symmetry.space_group_name_H-M   'P 1'
#
loop_
_entity.id
_entity.type
_entity.pdbx_description
1 polymer ?
#
loop_
_entity_poly.entity_id
_entity_poly.type
_entity_poly.pdbx_seq_one_letter_code
_entity_poly.pdbx_strand_id
1 'polypeptide(L)' 'MWGLALVVLYAAYVLATAKLDKWHYPSYVLRMSLIAMFFVGLLPSIPLLFCYSQERKAGLK' A
#
# COMPACT_ATOMS: atom_id res chain seq x y z
N MET A 1 7.59 2.39 11.63
CA MET A 1 6.24 1.79 11.77
C MET A 1 5.13 2.61 11.07
N TRP A 2 5.44 3.47 10.09
CA TRP A 2 4.44 4.31 9.42
C TRP A 2 3.69 3.58 8.28
N GLY A 3 4.35 2.66 7.58
CA GLY A 3 3.72 1.90 6.49
C GLY A 3 2.58 1.00 6.97
N LEU A 4 2.78 0.22 8.05
CA LEU A 4 1.73 -0.63 8.60
C LEU A 4 0.48 0.17 9.01
N ALA A 5 0.65 1.34 9.60
CA ALA A 5 -0.47 2.21 9.97
C ALA A 5 -1.29 2.66 8.75
N LEU A 6 -0.64 2.99 7.63
CA LEU A 6 -1.31 3.38 6.39
C LEU A 6 -2.10 2.22 5.77
N VAL A 7 -1.57 1.00 5.81
CA VAL A 7 -2.30 -0.20 5.33
C VAL A 7 -3.54 -0.45 6.17
N VAL A 8 -3.41 -0.36 7.50
CA VAL A 8 -4.53 -0.60 8.42
C VAL A 8 -5.61 0.48 8.24
N LEU A 9 -5.23 1.75 8.10
CA LEU A 9 -6.15 2.85 7.79
C LEU A 9 -6.87 2.64 6.46
N TYR A 10 -6.15 2.20 5.42
CA TYR A 10 -6.75 1.92 4.13
C TYR A 10 -7.74 0.75 4.19
N ALA A 11 -7.37 -0.34 4.87
CA ALA A 11 -8.26 -1.48 5.09
C ALA A 11 -9.52 -1.09 5.88
N ALA A 12 -9.36 -0.29 6.94
CA ALA A 12 -10.49 0.22 7.72
C ALA A 12 -11.39 1.14 6.88
N TYR A 13 -10.82 1.99 6.03
CA TYR A 13 -11.57 2.85 5.12
C TYR A 13 -12.38 2.03 4.09
N VAL A 14 -11.77 1.01 3.48
CA VAL A 14 -12.45 0.10 2.55
C VAL A 14 -13.57 -0.64 3.26
N LEU A 15 -13.33 -1.16 4.47
CA LEU A 15 -14.35 -1.86 5.26
C LEU A 15 -15.50 -0.94 5.66
N ALA A 16 -15.20 0.28 6.12
CA ALA A 16 -16.19 1.27 6.52
C ALA A 16 -17.03 1.77 5.34
N THR A 17 -16.43 1.85 4.15
CA THR A 17 -17.13 2.28 2.93
C THR A 17 -17.74 1.13 2.15
N ALA A 18 -17.52 -0.14 2.52
CA ALA A 18 -17.96 -1.32 1.76
C ALA A 18 -19.48 -1.40 1.51
N LYS A 19 -20.29 -0.75 2.35
CA LYS A 19 -21.76 -0.71 2.19
C LYS A 19 -22.29 0.49 1.39
N LEU A 20 -21.42 1.34 0.88
CA LEU A 20 -21.82 2.51 0.12
C LEU A 20 -22.15 2.12 -1.33
N ASP A 21 -23.27 2.59 -1.88
CA ASP A 21 -23.68 2.34 -3.28
C ASP A 21 -22.62 2.74 -4.32
N LYS A 22 -21.67 3.60 -3.92
CA LYS A 22 -20.52 4.01 -4.74
C LYS A 22 -19.66 2.82 -5.20
N TRP A 23 -19.63 1.72 -4.46
CA TRP A 23 -18.92 0.49 -4.85
C TRP A 23 -19.61 -0.29 -5.97
N HIS A 24 -20.87 0.01 -6.28
CA HIS A 24 -21.53 -0.55 -7.47
C HIS A 24 -21.16 0.17 -8.76
N TYR A 25 -20.50 1.34 -8.69
CA TYR A 25 -19.98 2.02 -9.86
C TYR A 25 -18.60 1.47 -10.22
N PRO A 26 -18.45 0.80 -11.38
CA PRO A 26 -17.20 0.13 -11.75
C PRO A 26 -16.01 1.11 -11.87
N SER A 27 -16.27 2.35 -12.25
CA SER A 27 -15.28 3.43 -12.33
C SER A 27 -14.72 3.85 -10.96
N TYR A 28 -15.53 3.79 -9.91
CA TYR A 28 -15.11 4.12 -8.55
C TYR A 28 -14.26 3.00 -7.94
N VAL A 29 -14.66 1.74 -8.15
CA VAL A 29 -13.90 0.56 -7.73
C VAL A 29 -12.53 0.55 -8.40
N LEU A 30 -12.46 0.80 -9.71
CA LEU A 30 -11.18 0.84 -10.44
C LEU A 30 -10.21 1.89 -9.88
N ARG A 31 -10.71 3.09 -9.55
CA ARG A 31 -9.89 4.13 -8.91
C ARG A 31 -9.37 3.70 -7.54
N MET A 32 -10.21 3.10 -6.71
CA MET A 32 -9.78 2.61 -5.39
C MET A 32 -8.80 1.42 -5.51
N SER A 33 -9.00 0.51 -6.46
CA SER A 33 -8.08 -0.60 -6.72
C SER A 33 -6.70 -0.14 -7.18
N LEU A 34 -6.62 0.91 -8.02
CA LEU A 34 -5.34 1.50 -8.43
C LEU A 34 -4.60 2.13 -7.24
N ILE A 35 -5.33 2.82 -6.37
CA ILE A 35 -4.77 3.38 -5.13
C ILE A 35 -4.28 2.24 -4.23
N ALA A 36 -5.05 1.17 -4.07
CA ALA A 36 -4.64 -0.02 -3.32
C ALA A 36 -3.35 -0.65 -3.87
N MET A 37 -3.25 -0.85 -5.19
CA MET A 37 -2.06 -1.39 -5.84
C MET A 37 -0.83 -0.52 -5.62
N PHE A 38 -1.00 0.80 -5.63
CA PHE A 38 0.09 1.73 -5.34
C PHE A 38 0.59 1.57 -3.90
N PHE A 39 -0.31 1.52 -2.91
CA PHE A 39 0.10 1.32 -1.52
C PHE A 39 0.73 -0.06 -1.28
N VAL A 40 0.15 -1.13 -1.85
CA VAL A 40 0.67 -2.50 -1.70
C VAL A 40 2.01 -2.69 -2.39
N GLY A 41 2.29 -2.01 -3.52
CA GLY A 41 3.59 -2.10 -4.19
C GLY A 41 4.65 -1.18 -3.60
N LEU A 42 4.25 0.02 -3.18
CA LEU A 42 5.20 1.07 -2.78
C LEU A 42 5.60 0.97 -1.30
N LEU A 43 4.73 0.49 -0.41
CA LEU A 43 5.10 0.27 0.99
C LEU A 43 6.15 -0.81 1.23
N PRO A 44 6.05 -2.03 0.66
CA PRO A 44 7.04 -3.07 0.91
C PRO A 44 8.33 -2.83 0.14
N SER A 45 8.31 -2.07 -0.96
CA SER A 45 9.51 -1.74 -1.72
C SER A 45 10.44 -0.77 -0.97
N ILE A 46 9.93 0.13 -0.12
CA ILE A 46 10.77 1.01 0.72
C ILE A 46 11.71 0.24 1.67
N PRO A 47 11.23 -0.65 2.56
CA PRO A 47 12.10 -1.43 3.43
C PRO A 47 12.96 -2.42 2.64
N LEU A 48 12.49 -2.98 1.52
CA LEU A 48 13.30 -3.81 0.63
C LEU A 48 14.48 -3.03 0.01
N LEU A 49 14.24 -1.81 -0.46
CA LEU A 49 15.28 -0.91 -0.96
C LEU A 49 16.26 -0.51 0.13
N PHE A 50 15.76 -0.24 1.34
CA PHE A 50 16.62 0.07 2.47
C PHE A 50 17.51 -1.13 2.82
N CYS A 51 16.93 -2.34 2.91
CA CYS A 51 17.66 -3.59 3.15
C CYS A 51 18.70 -3.84 2.04
N TYR A 52 18.31 -3.71 0.78
CA TYR A 52 19.20 -3.82 -0.38
C TYR A 52 20.34 -2.78 -0.34
N SER A 53 20.06 -1.54 0.07
CA SER A 53 21.08 -0.49 0.20
C SER A 53 22.07 -0.79 1.33
N GLN A 54 21.62 -1.40 2.42
CA GLN A 54 22.45 -1.80 3.55
C GLN A 54 23.34 -2.97 3.17
N GLU A 55 22.79 -3.99 2.49
CA GLU A 55 23.53 -5.14 1.95
C GLU A 55 24.61 -4.69 0.94
N ARG A 56 24.29 -3.74 0.05
CA ARG A 56 25.25 -3.14 -0.89
C ARG A 56 26.39 -2.39 -0.19
N LYS A 57 26.11 -1.73 0.94
CA LYS A 57 27.15 -1.08 1.75
C LYS A 57 27.96 -2.08 2.57
N ALA A 58 27.38 -3.21 2.96
CA ALA A 58 28.04 -4.26 3.74
C ALA A 58 28.93 -5.17 2.87
N GLY A 59 28.55 -5.44 1.61
CA GLY A 59 29.35 -6.21 0.64
C GLY A 59 30.49 -5.43 -0.02
N LEU A 60 30.70 -4.16 0.37
CA LEU A 60 31.83 -3.30 0.00
C LEU A 60 32.93 -3.37 1.08
N LYS A 61 33.22 -4.58 1.58
CA LYS A 61 34.30 -4.91 2.51
C LYS A 61 35.25 -5.90 1.88
#